data_AF-A0A1Q6LRE4-F1
#
_entry.id   AF-A0A1Q6LRE4-F1
#
_cell.length_a   1.000
_cell.length_b   1.000
_cell.length_c   1.000
_cell.angle_alpha   90.00
_cell.angle_beta   90.00
_cell.angle_gamma   90.00
#
_symmetry.space_group_name_H-M   'P 1'
#
loop_
_entity.id
_entity.type
_entity.pdbx_description
1 polymer ?
#
loop_
_entity_poly.entity_id
_entity_poly.type
_entity_poly.pdbx_seq_one_letter_code
_entity_poly.pdbx_strand_id
1 'polypeptide(L)'
;MTEQELNKRVNYIATPLTELDKFGSHPKNMLIEVTNSCNANCIFCANSKSNRKRENIDETFVDRILKEGYDLGLREVGFYTTGEPLLNKKLPLFVKSAKEIGYSYTYITTNGILATIQNLEPIITNGIDSIKFSINE
;
A
#
# COMPACT_ATOMS: atom_id res chain seq x y z
N MET A 1 -5.14 -30.17 6.40
CA MET A 1 -4.73 -29.68 5.07
C MET A 1 -3.81 -30.72 4.48
N THR A 2 -4.17 -31.34 3.36
CA THR A 2 -3.44 -32.45 2.75
C THR A 2 -2.20 -31.94 2.01
N GLU A 3 -1.24 -32.84 1.78
CA GLU A 3 -0.04 -32.54 0.98
C GLU A 3 -0.40 -32.03 -0.43
N GLN A 4 -1.50 -32.52 -1.01
CA GLN A 4 -2.05 -32.02 -2.27
C GLN A 4 -2.56 -30.57 -2.17
N GLU A 5 -3.24 -30.20 -1.07
CA GLU A 5 -3.69 -28.83 -0.84
C GLU A 5 -2.51 -27.87 -0.63
N LEU A 6 -1.43 -28.36 -0.02
CA LEU A 6 -0.18 -27.62 0.20
C LEU A 6 0.58 -27.40 -1.11
N ASN A 7 0.76 -28.46 -1.91
CA ASN A 7 1.45 -28.39 -3.19
C ASN A 7 0.72 -27.47 -4.19
N LYS A 8 -0.62 -27.40 -4.14
CA LYS A 8 -1.40 -26.45 -4.95
C LYS A 8 -1.10 -24.99 -4.60
N ARG A 9 -0.86 -24.67 -3.32
CA ARG A 9 -0.51 -23.33 -2.86
C ARG A 9 0.95 -22.96 -3.14
N VAL A 10 1.86 -23.93 -3.07
CA VAL A 10 3.29 -23.71 -3.37
C VAL A 10 3.51 -23.56 -4.87
N ASN A 11 2.85 -24.37 -5.70
CA ASN A 11 2.97 -24.29 -7.16
C ASN A 11 2.43 -22.97 -7.73
N TYR A 12 1.48 -22.30 -7.06
CA TYR A 12 1.01 -20.95 -7.41
C TYR A 12 2.16 -19.93 -7.50
N ILE A 13 3.18 -20.05 -6.65
CA ILE A 13 4.30 -19.08 -6.56
C ILE A 13 5.34 -19.33 -7.68
N ALA A 14 5.45 -20.56 -8.19
CA ALA A 14 6.47 -20.97 -9.17
C ALA A 14 5.94 -21.05 -10.62
N THR A 15 4.69 -20.67 -10.88
CA THR A 15 4.07 -20.78 -12.19
C THR A 15 4.50 -19.63 -13.12
N PRO A 16 4.86 -19.90 -14.40
CA PRO A 16 5.15 -18.85 -15.37
C PRO A 16 3.96 -17.88 -15.52
N LEU A 17 4.22 -16.57 -15.63
CA LEU A 17 3.19 -15.53 -15.70
C LEU A 17 2.13 -15.80 -16.78
N THR A 18 2.51 -16.48 -17.87
CA THR A 18 1.65 -16.85 -19.00
C THR A 18 0.58 -17.89 -18.68
N GLU A 19 0.69 -18.61 -17.56
CA GLU A 19 -0.26 -19.64 -17.12
C GLU A 19 -1.15 -19.15 -15.96
N LEU A 20 -0.95 -17.93 -15.45
CA LEU A 20 -1.72 -17.36 -14.34
C LEU A 20 -3.20 -17.14 -14.68
N ASP A 21 -3.52 -16.90 -15.95
CA ASP A 21 -4.90 -16.74 -16.43
C ASP A 21 -5.79 -17.98 -16.16
N LYS A 22 -5.18 -19.16 -15.97
CA LYS A 22 -5.89 -20.42 -15.72
C LYS A 22 -6.35 -20.61 -14.26
N PHE A 23 -5.89 -19.78 -13.32
CA PHE A 23 -6.06 -20.02 -11.88
C PHE A 23 -6.96 -19.05 -11.11
N GLY A 24 -7.55 -18.05 -11.77
CA GLY A 24 -8.55 -17.17 -11.17
C GLY A 24 -7.96 -15.93 -10.46
N SER A 25 -8.47 -14.78 -10.90
CA SER A 25 -8.24 -13.39 -10.49
C SER A 25 -6.78 -12.96 -10.23
N HIS A 26 -6.26 -12.17 -11.16
CA HIS A 26 -5.23 -11.16 -10.93
C HIS A 26 -5.39 -10.49 -9.55
N PRO A 27 -4.28 -10.09 -8.89
CA PRO A 27 -4.36 -9.34 -7.64
C PRO A 27 -5.34 -8.19 -7.83
N LYS A 28 -6.20 -7.95 -6.84
CA LYS A 28 -7.17 -6.84 -6.86
C LYS A 28 -6.62 -5.57 -6.21
N ASN A 29 -5.51 -5.72 -5.49
CA ASN A 29 -4.98 -4.75 -4.56
C ASN A 29 -3.45 -4.62 -4.71
N MET A 30 -2.95 -3.39 -4.61
CA MET A 30 -1.54 -3.03 -4.54
C MET A 30 -1.24 -2.20 -3.30
N LEU A 31 -0.06 -2.43 -2.71
CA LEU A 31 0.48 -1.58 -1.65
C LEU A 31 1.64 -0.75 -2.19
N ILE A 32 1.60 0.56 -1.97
CA ILE A 32 2.64 1.51 -2.33
C ILE A 32 3.30 2.02 -1.05
N GLU A 33 4.61 1.76 -0.91
CA GLU A 33 5.43 2.35 0.15
C GLU A 33 5.68 3.83 -0.15
N VAL A 34 4.78 4.71 0.31
CA VAL A 34 4.91 6.16 0.07
C VAL A 34 6.11 6.78 0.79
N THR A 35 6.55 6.16 1.88
CA THR A 35 7.78 6.47 2.60
C THR A 35 8.18 5.26 3.41
N ASN A 36 9.49 5.05 3.56
CA ASN A 36 10.02 4.05 4.51
C ASN A 36 10.40 4.68 5.86
N SER A 37 10.21 6.00 6.03
CA SER A 37 10.47 6.69 7.30
C SER A 37 9.34 6.43 8.28
N CYS A 38 9.65 6.34 9.58
CA CYS A 38 8.65 6.20 10.64
C CYS A 38 9.09 7.00 11.86
N ASN A 39 8.13 7.63 12.54
CA ASN A 39 8.32 8.38 13.78
C ASN A 39 8.09 7.53 15.05
N ALA A 40 7.79 6.24 14.89
CA ALA A 40 7.70 5.26 15.97
C ALA A 40 8.85 4.25 15.90
N ASN A 41 9.19 3.64 17.03
CA ASN A 41 10.27 2.65 17.14
C ASN A 41 9.77 1.33 17.77
N CYS A 42 8.70 0.77 17.23
CA CYS A 42 8.06 -0.44 17.78
C CYS A 42 9.03 -1.63 17.81
N ILE A 43 9.11 -2.32 18.95
CA ILE A 43 10.08 -3.40 19.20
C ILE A 43 9.97 -4.58 18.22
N PHE A 44 8.77 -4.84 17.71
CA PHE A 44 8.47 -5.92 16.79
C PHE A 44 8.70 -5.53 15.32
N CYS A 45 8.83 -4.24 15.01
CA CYS A 45 8.83 -3.76 13.63
C CYS A 45 10.21 -3.96 12.99
N ALA A 46 10.26 -4.61 11.82
CA ALA A 46 11.50 -4.77 11.07
C ALA A 46 12.03 -3.43 10.52
N ASN A 47 11.16 -2.42 10.36
CA ASN A 47 11.56 -1.13 9.81
C ASN A 47 12.60 -0.40 10.67
N SER A 48 12.54 -0.54 12.00
CA SER A 48 13.51 0.08 12.92
C SER A 48 14.93 -0.48 12.75
N LYS A 49 15.04 -1.74 12.28
CA LYS A 49 16.29 -2.44 12.01
C LYS A 49 16.76 -2.31 10.55
N SER A 50 15.99 -1.61 9.71
CA SER A 50 16.30 -1.44 8.30
C SER A 50 17.45 -0.45 8.10
N ASN A 51 18.47 -0.86 7.33
CA ASN A 51 19.57 0.00 6.89
C ASN A 51 19.28 0.70 5.55
N ARG A 52 18.05 0.60 5.03
CA ARG A 52 17.65 1.31 3.81
C ARG A 52 17.72 2.82 4.05
N LYS A 53 18.25 3.56 3.06
CA LYS A 53 18.19 5.02 3.07
C LYS A 53 16.74 5.46 3.25
N ARG A 54 16.52 6.42 4.15
CA ARG A 54 15.19 6.96 4.43
C ARG A 54 14.80 7.94 3.33
N GLU A 55 13.72 7.65 2.62
CA GLU A 55 13.24 8.49 1.52
C GLU A 55 11.75 8.29 1.25
N ASN A 56 11.19 9.27 0.56
CA ASN A 56 9.84 9.20 0.02
C ASN A 56 9.91 8.67 -1.41
N ILE A 57 8.85 7.98 -1.82
CA ILE A 57 8.70 7.53 -3.20
C ILE A 57 8.68 8.72 -4.16
N ASP A 58 9.22 8.53 -5.36
CA ASP A 58 9.11 9.51 -6.44
C ASP A 58 7.65 9.64 -6.91
N GLU A 59 7.20 10.88 -7.09
CA GLU A 59 5.82 11.18 -7.46
C GLU A 59 5.48 10.71 -8.88
N THR A 60 6.38 10.93 -9.84
CA THR A 60 6.16 10.50 -11.22
C THR A 60 6.09 8.98 -11.33
N PHE A 61 6.83 8.28 -10.46
CA PHE A 61 6.74 6.84 -10.34
C PHE A 61 5.40 6.39 -9.77
N VAL A 62 4.86 7.07 -8.74
CA VAL A 62 3.53 6.76 -8.17
C VAL A 62 2.43 6.87 -9.23
N ASP A 63 2.37 7.98 -9.96
CA ASP A 63 1.34 8.17 -10.98
C ASP A 63 1.41 7.09 -12.08
N ARG A 64 2.64 6.75 -12.50
CA ARG A 64 2.87 5.69 -13.48
C ARG A 64 2.39 4.33 -12.98
N ILE A 65 2.77 3.90 -11.78
CA ILE A 65 2.39 2.57 -11.26
C ILE A 65 0.92 2.48 -10.89
N LEU A 66 0.28 3.58 -10.49
CA LEU A 66 -1.18 3.63 -10.31
C LEU A 66 -1.89 3.40 -11.64
N LYS A 67 -1.41 4.04 -12.72
CA LYS A 67 -1.99 3.86 -14.05
C LYS A 67 -1.78 2.44 -14.59
N GLU A 68 -0.53 1.97 -14.58
CA GLU A 68 -0.17 0.60 -15.00
C GLU A 68 -0.97 -0.44 -14.20
N GLY A 69 -1.07 -0.24 -12.88
CA GLY A 69 -1.80 -1.12 -11.99
C GLY A 69 -3.30 -1.19 -12.29
N TYR A 70 -3.93 -0.04 -12.53
CA TYR A 70 -5.34 0.02 -12.89
C TYR A 70 -5.62 -0.67 -14.24
N ASP A 71 -4.77 -0.46 -15.23
CA ASP A 71 -4.87 -1.07 -16.55
C ASP A 71 -4.71 -2.60 -16.48
N LEU A 72 -3.95 -3.11 -15.50
CA LEU A 72 -3.82 -4.54 -15.18
C LEU A 72 -4.97 -5.11 -14.32
N GLY A 73 -6.00 -4.31 -14.01
CA GLY A 73 -7.20 -4.77 -13.30
C GLY A 73 -7.20 -4.54 -11.79
N LEU A 74 -6.21 -3.85 -11.22
CA LEU A 74 -6.25 -3.45 -9.81
C LEU A 74 -7.36 -2.42 -9.57
N ARG A 75 -8.10 -2.59 -8.49
CA ARG A 75 -9.18 -1.67 -8.10
C ARG A 75 -9.04 -1.17 -6.67
N GLU A 76 -8.09 -1.71 -5.92
CA GLU A 76 -7.75 -1.28 -4.57
C GLU A 76 -6.28 -0.85 -4.49
N VAL A 77 -5.99 0.19 -3.70
CA VAL A 77 -4.62 0.60 -3.41
C VAL A 77 -4.45 1.07 -1.96
N GLY A 78 -3.43 0.53 -1.30
CA GLY A 78 -3.00 0.98 0.02
C GLY A 78 -1.73 1.82 -0.06
N PHE A 79 -1.71 2.99 0.58
CA PHE A 79 -0.55 3.88 0.60
C PHE A 79 0.27 3.70 1.89
N TYR A 80 0.68 2.47 2.19
CA TYR A 80 1.53 2.16 3.34
C TYR A 80 2.22 0.80 3.15
N THR A 81 3.29 0.60 3.90
CA THR A 81 3.94 -0.70 4.10
C THR A 81 4.59 -0.72 5.49
N THR A 82 5.82 -0.24 5.61
CA THR A 82 6.67 -0.33 6.81
C THR A 82 6.97 1.03 7.46
N GLY A 83 6.82 2.12 6.71
CA GLY A 83 6.90 3.50 7.22
C GLY A 83 5.58 4.04 7.75
N GLU A 84 5.61 5.29 8.22
CA GLU A 84 4.42 6.05 8.61
C GLU A 84 3.96 6.94 7.43
N PRO A 85 2.80 6.64 6.80
CA PRO A 85 2.37 7.36 5.60
C PRO A 85 2.14 8.86 5.84
N LEU A 86 1.73 9.28 7.04
CA LEU A 86 1.51 10.69 7.37
C LEU A 86 2.79 11.53 7.42
N LEU A 87 3.98 10.93 7.34
CA LEU A 87 5.24 11.67 7.15
C LEU A 87 5.44 12.16 5.71
N ASN A 88 4.76 11.55 4.72
CA ASN A 88 4.84 12.01 3.34
C ASN A 88 3.78 13.08 3.07
N LYS A 89 4.22 14.35 3.00
CA LYS A 89 3.35 15.51 2.72
C LYS A 89 2.62 15.43 1.37
N LYS A 90 3.08 14.59 0.43
CA LYS A 90 2.43 14.36 -0.87
C LYS A 90 1.36 13.28 -0.84
N LEU A 91 1.15 12.57 0.28
CA LEU A 91 0.13 11.54 0.41
C LEU A 91 -1.27 11.98 -0.08
N PRO A 92 -1.78 13.20 0.22
CA PRO A 92 -3.06 13.66 -0.31
C PRO A 92 -3.12 13.66 -1.85
N LEU A 93 -2.01 13.98 -2.53
CA LEU A 93 -1.93 13.99 -3.99
C LEU A 93 -2.03 12.57 -4.54
N PHE A 94 -1.38 11.59 -3.91
CA PHE A 94 -1.44 10.20 -4.35
C PHE A 94 -2.85 9.60 -4.20
N VAL A 95 -3.54 9.93 -3.11
CA VAL A 95 -4.94 9.57 -2.92
C VAL A 95 -5.79 10.17 -4.03
N LYS A 96 -5.62 11.46 -4.31
CA LYS A 96 -6.31 12.14 -5.40
C LYS A 96 -6.07 11.46 -6.75
N SER A 97 -4.81 11.22 -7.13
CA SER A 97 -4.46 10.52 -8.38
C SER A 97 -5.15 9.17 -8.49
N ALA A 98 -5.15 8.35 -7.41
CA ALA A 98 -5.82 7.06 -7.44
C ALA A 98 -7.34 7.16 -7.61
N LYS A 99 -8.00 8.13 -6.94
CA LYS A 99 -9.44 8.35 -7.12
C LYS A 99 -9.78 8.87 -8.52
N GLU A 100 -8.96 9.75 -9.09
CA GLU A 100 -9.12 10.24 -10.47
C GLU A 100 -8.94 9.14 -11.52
N ILE A 101 -8.02 8.20 -11.29
CA ILE A 101 -7.84 7.00 -12.15
C ILE A 101 -9.05 6.04 -12.05
N GLY A 102 -9.76 6.04 -10.92
CA GLY A 102 -10.96 5.24 -10.70
C GLY A 102 -10.78 4.04 -9.78
N TYR A 103 -9.76 4.03 -8.93
CA TYR A 103 -9.64 3.03 -7.86
C TYR A 103 -10.88 3.08 -6.95
N SER A 104 -11.55 1.94 -6.79
CA SER A 104 -12.79 1.83 -6.01
C SER A 104 -12.54 1.84 -4.51
N TYR A 105 -11.32 1.51 -4.07
CA TYR A 105 -10.96 1.50 -2.65
C TYR A 105 -9.52 1.95 -2.43
N THR A 106 -9.35 3.01 -1.64
CA THR A 106 -8.05 3.59 -1.28
C THR A 106 -7.92 3.63 0.23
N TYR A 107 -6.76 3.24 0.77
CA TYR A 107 -6.62 3.14 2.22
C TYR A 107 -5.20 3.39 2.73
N ILE A 108 -5.11 3.76 4.01
CA ILE A 108 -3.84 3.88 4.74
C ILE A 108 -3.89 3.13 6.06
N THR A 109 -2.72 2.74 6.55
CA THR A 109 -2.53 2.30 7.94
C THR A 109 -1.51 3.22 8.59
N THR A 110 -1.86 3.84 9.71
CA THR A 110 -1.04 4.84 10.43
C THR A 110 -0.88 4.45 11.90
N ASN A 111 0.23 4.83 12.51
CA ASN A 111 0.42 4.74 13.96
C ASN A 111 -0.37 5.79 14.75
N GLY A 112 -0.99 6.76 14.07
CA GLY A 112 -1.89 7.75 14.66
C GLY A 112 -1.20 8.94 15.36
N ILE A 113 0.12 8.93 15.56
CA ILE A 113 0.84 10.03 16.24
C ILE A 113 0.66 11.36 15.49
N LEU A 114 0.63 11.30 14.16
CA LEU A 114 0.46 12.47 13.29
C LEU A 114 -0.97 12.67 12.80
N ALA A 115 -1.94 11.91 13.31
CA ALA A 115 -3.33 11.94 12.84
C ALA A 115 -4.12 13.13 13.41
N THR A 116 -3.61 14.34 13.19
CA THR A 116 -4.31 15.59 13.50
C THR A 116 -5.33 15.91 12.41
N ILE A 117 -6.33 16.74 12.74
CA ILE A 117 -7.31 17.23 11.76
C ILE A 117 -6.60 17.86 10.55
N GLN A 118 -5.60 18.70 10.80
CA GLN A 118 -4.81 19.36 9.75
C GLN A 118 -4.14 18.38 8.79
N ASN A 119 -3.66 17.24 9.28
CA ASN A 119 -2.98 16.24 8.43
C ASN A 119 -3.97 15.31 7.72
N LEU A 120 -5.10 14.99 8.35
CA LEU A 120 -6.09 14.06 7.80
C LEU A 120 -7.10 14.71 6.85
N GLU A 121 -7.49 15.95 7.09
CA GLU A 121 -8.50 16.66 6.28
C GLU A 121 -8.17 16.66 4.78
N PRO A 122 -6.93 16.97 4.33
CA PRO A 122 -6.57 16.89 2.92
C PRO A 122 -6.69 15.47 2.33
N ILE A 123 -6.43 14.44 3.14
CA ILE A 123 -6.49 13.04 2.71
C ILE A 123 -7.95 12.61 2.55
N ILE A 124 -8.79 12.98 3.52
CA ILE A 124 -10.23 12.70 3.55
C ILE A 124 -10.95 13.43 2.41
N THR A 125 -10.67 14.72 2.22
CA THR A 125 -11.27 15.53 1.15
C THR A 125 -10.90 15.06 -0.25
N ASN A 126 -9.73 14.42 -0.42
CA ASN A 126 -9.34 13.77 -1.68
C ASN A 126 -9.92 12.36 -1.86
N GLY A 127 -10.75 11.87 -0.93
CA GLY A 127 -11.56 10.67 -1.12
C GLY A 127 -10.94 9.36 -0.66
N ILE A 128 -10.06 9.37 0.36
CA ILE A 128 -9.62 8.13 1.01
C ILE A 128 -10.83 7.36 1.56
N ASP A 129 -10.88 6.04 1.34
CA ASP A 129 -12.03 5.22 1.72
C ASP A 129 -11.85 4.59 3.11
N SER A 130 -10.61 4.38 3.56
CA SER A 130 -10.34 3.79 4.88
C SER A 130 -9.02 4.24 5.51
N ILE A 131 -9.07 4.49 6.81
CA ILE A 131 -7.91 4.79 7.64
C ILE A 131 -7.89 3.76 8.77
N LYS A 132 -6.79 3.01 8.88
CA LYS A 132 -6.56 2.02 9.93
C LYS A 132 -5.52 2.54 10.92
N PHE A 133 -5.81 2.42 12.20
CA PHE A 133 -4.89 2.84 13.26
C PHE A 133 -4.21 1.62 13.88
N SER A 134 -2.89 1.58 13.80
CA SER A 134 -2.07 0.59 14.51
C SER A 134 -1.79 1.09 15.91
N ILE A 135 -2.44 0.48 16.89
CA ILE A 135 -2.23 0.76 18.31
C ILE A 135 -1.19 -0.24 18.83
N ASN A 136 -0.04 0.27 19.23
CA ASN A 136 1.08 -0.52 19.73
C ASN A 136 1.57 0.11 21.03
N GLU A 137 1.84 -0.74 22.02
CA GLU A 137 2.49 -0.39 23.29
C GLU A 137 4.02 -0.51 23.19
#